data_AF-A0A7I8DL06-F1
#
_entry.id   AF-A0A7I8DL06-F1
#
_cell.length_a   1.000
_cell.length_b   1.000
_cell.length_c   1.000
_cell.angle_alpha   90.00
_cell.angle_beta   90.00
_cell.angle_gamma   90.00
#
_symmetry.space_group_name_H-M   'P 1'
#
loop_
_entity.id
_entity.type
_entity.pdbx_description
1 polymer ?
#
loop_
_entity_poly.entity_id
_entity_poly.type
_entity_poly.pdbx_seq_one_letter_code
_entity_poly.pdbx_strand_id
1 'polypeptide(L)'
;MSEETMIDNYGSYNFYCLYELKIPGAIYPRPVIIRLLYPHISNNNLKGQDLAETIVENKRDEILSRILQEQKASWYRLVGYCECSPEGDDFYEETGKVWIDFWTFETKNYRPWMIFLQAADQEEAYGIIQEDCNEDWRNMEPICSPVKWHTWYVTEADYQISSESVKKQCVKWLTMAANSTVFTMNYQFYNAFLEDGWQFEQIYQYHDLLLDNPMKAFYEEKSSSWQGKLQVTFHPKKRHISFTSITNNLTYENVVEVGFDFSNIEELETIFVNITYFRKVLNYDLTGLLLRMLDEGIAAYWEVDGKSEEKIVMEKLPDHRYERIVPFEPTSGNTIRKVSLGIPSGYKVVWNTFCDIQPEFARKHPGNYEKYFTEDTLFIQKMDGSKSLDLGWSIDLDLSGKYQVCLKNNADEGEAYHEYQSDDILNIVEEIQMTLSLWKEKDEPEANSLVPLRIATGWEIHYNQWYKTGRQFGGSSGEEAPSQLLFQAEKHKVGCITVYYKDRQVPFYELKFQEDDMENRIIGLEFHEEEELISVLEDWMEHAPNRLSFPG
;
A
#
# COMPACT_ATOMS: atom_id res chain seq x y z
N MET A 1 25.95 -17.50 20.37
CA MET A 1 25.33 -16.17 20.42
C MET A 1 24.53 -16.03 19.15
N SER A 2 23.22 -15.86 19.25
CA SER A 2 22.38 -15.57 18.08
C SER A 2 22.81 -14.24 17.47
N GLU A 3 22.64 -14.04 16.16
CA GLU A 3 22.99 -12.78 15.49
C GLU A 3 22.30 -11.56 16.14
N GLU A 4 21.16 -11.74 16.81
CA GLU A 4 20.48 -10.71 17.63
C GLU A 4 21.26 -10.25 18.87
N THR A 5 22.24 -11.03 19.35
CA THR A 5 23.03 -10.69 20.55
C THR A 5 24.33 -9.93 20.25
N MET A 6 24.58 -9.52 19.00
CA MET A 6 25.77 -8.73 18.61
C MET A 6 25.51 -7.23 18.45
N ILE A 7 24.40 -6.70 18.99
CA ILE A 7 24.25 -5.26 19.22
C ILE A 7 24.98 -4.95 20.54
N ASP A 8 26.29 -4.72 20.47
CA ASP A 8 27.04 -4.20 21.61
C ASP A 8 26.53 -2.78 21.97
N ASN A 9 26.49 -2.45 23.26
CA ASN A 9 26.04 -1.16 23.85
C ASN A 9 26.85 0.08 23.44
N TYR A 10 27.50 0.08 22.28
CA TYR A 10 28.09 1.28 21.71
C TYR A 10 26.94 2.21 21.27
N GLY A 11 27.08 3.51 21.57
CA GLY A 11 25.94 4.43 21.64
C GLY A 11 25.18 4.60 20.33
N SER A 12 23.85 4.46 20.38
CA SER A 12 22.96 4.87 19.29
C SER A 12 23.13 6.35 18.96
N TYR A 13 22.98 6.73 17.70
CA TYR A 13 22.93 8.13 17.29
C TYR A 13 21.52 8.49 16.78
N ASN A 14 21.23 9.80 16.74
CA ASN A 14 19.94 10.29 16.32
C ASN A 14 19.86 10.40 14.80
N PHE A 15 18.74 9.97 14.23
CA PHE A 15 18.42 10.06 12.82
C PHE A 15 17.12 10.85 12.65
N TYR A 16 17.14 11.90 11.84
CA TYR A 16 16.00 12.81 11.69
C TYR A 16 15.47 12.78 10.26
N CYS A 17 14.17 12.57 10.11
CA CYS A 17 13.49 12.54 8.81
C CYS A 17 12.38 13.58 8.75
N LEU A 18 12.45 14.51 7.79
CA LEU A 18 11.41 15.51 7.51
C LEU A 18 10.48 15.02 6.41
N TYR A 19 9.18 15.01 6.70
CA TYR A 19 8.12 14.63 5.79
C TYR A 19 7.11 15.76 5.61
N GLU A 20 6.40 15.72 4.48
CA GLU A 20 5.18 16.48 4.23
C GLU A 20 3.99 15.53 4.15
N LEU A 21 2.96 15.80 4.95
CA LEU A 21 1.72 15.04 4.99
C LEU A 21 0.60 15.78 4.25
N LYS A 22 -0.14 15.10 3.37
CA LYS A 22 -1.35 15.68 2.79
C LYS A 22 -2.56 15.34 3.63
N ILE A 23 -3.11 16.36 4.28
CA ILE A 23 -4.39 16.24 4.99
C ILE A 23 -5.52 16.66 4.04
N PRO A 24 -6.58 15.85 3.88
CA PRO A 24 -7.75 16.23 3.10
C PRO A 24 -8.34 17.56 3.58
N GLY A 25 -8.55 18.49 2.64
CA GLY A 25 -9.04 19.84 2.93
C GLY A 25 -7.97 20.85 3.38
N ALA A 26 -6.74 20.42 3.69
CA ALA A 26 -5.65 21.35 3.96
C ALA A 26 -5.09 21.92 2.65
N ILE A 27 -4.96 23.26 2.62
CA ILE A 27 -4.41 24.00 1.48
C ILE A 27 -2.95 23.60 1.24
N TYR A 28 -2.17 23.50 2.32
CA TYR A 28 -0.75 23.17 2.28
C TYR A 28 -0.50 21.81 2.95
N PRO A 29 0.50 21.04 2.48
CA PRO A 29 0.99 19.86 3.21
C PRO A 29 1.45 20.26 4.62
N ARG A 30 1.22 19.38 5.59
CA ARG A 30 1.65 19.56 6.97
C ARG A 30 3.03 18.92 7.15
N PRO A 31 4.08 19.68 7.50
CA PRO A 31 5.38 19.10 7.75
C PRO A 31 5.39 18.36 9.10
N VAL A 32 6.06 17.22 9.14
CA VAL A 32 6.35 16.43 10.35
C VAL A 32 7.81 16.01 10.31
N ILE A 33 8.50 16.09 11.44
CA ILE A 33 9.86 15.56 11.55
C ILE A 33 9.85 14.42 12.56
N ILE A 34 10.53 13.33 12.22
CA ILE A 34 10.59 12.12 13.02
C ILE A 34 12.04 11.91 13.43
N ARG A 35 12.30 11.87 14.74
CA ARG A 35 13.57 11.46 15.34
C ARG A 35 13.54 9.98 15.68
N LEU A 36 14.51 9.24 15.16
CA LEU A 36 14.72 7.81 15.38
C LEU A 36 16.10 7.59 16.00
N LEU A 37 16.25 6.48 16.73
CA LEU A 37 17.55 6.03 17.19
C LEU A 37 18.14 5.04 16.18
N TYR A 38 19.24 5.43 15.55
CA TYR A 38 20.00 4.55 14.68
C TYR A 38 20.89 3.64 15.56
N PRO A 39 20.71 2.31 15.49
CA PRO A 39 21.49 1.40 16.32
C PRO A 39 22.96 1.44 15.91
N HIS A 40 23.86 1.57 16.88
CA HIS A 40 25.28 1.62 16.58
C HIS A 40 25.74 0.28 16.03
N ILE A 41 26.41 0.33 14.88
CA ILE A 41 27.06 -0.83 14.30
C ILE A 41 28.46 -0.42 13.87
N SER A 42 29.41 -1.33 14.07
CA SER A 42 30.77 -1.13 13.58
C SER A 42 30.75 -0.93 12.07
N ASN A 43 31.26 0.20 11.58
CA ASN A 43 31.39 0.52 10.15
C ASN A 43 32.18 -0.54 9.35
N ASN A 44 32.84 -1.49 10.02
CA ASN A 44 33.55 -2.60 9.39
C ASN A 44 32.66 -3.82 9.09
N ASN A 45 31.36 -3.77 9.40
CA ASN A 45 30.42 -4.86 9.18
C ASN A 45 29.23 -4.42 8.31
N LEU A 46 29.35 -4.62 7.00
CA LEU A 46 28.30 -4.30 6.02
C LEU A 46 26.95 -4.95 6.38
N LYS A 47 26.94 -6.24 6.74
CA LYS A 47 25.71 -6.94 7.15
C LYS A 47 25.06 -6.32 8.37
N GLY A 48 25.88 -5.80 9.28
CA GLY A 48 25.39 -5.05 10.42
C GLY A 48 24.73 -3.78 9.92
N GLN A 49 25.42 -2.97 9.11
CA GLN A 49 24.87 -1.73 8.58
C GLN A 49 23.52 -1.95 7.88
N ASP A 50 23.42 -2.95 7.00
CA ASP A 50 22.17 -3.34 6.32
C ASP A 50 21.05 -3.66 7.34
N LEU A 51 21.39 -4.35 8.44
CA LEU A 51 20.45 -4.65 9.52
C LEU A 51 20.03 -3.40 10.30
N ALA A 52 20.94 -2.48 10.60
CA ALA A 52 20.59 -1.20 11.25
C ALA A 52 19.66 -0.37 10.38
N GLU A 53 19.97 -0.25 9.09
CA GLU A 53 19.14 0.45 8.12
C GLU A 53 17.73 -0.18 8.10
N THR A 54 17.66 -1.50 7.97
CA THR A 54 16.37 -2.24 8.01
C THR A 54 15.59 -1.96 9.31
N ILE A 55 16.25 -1.95 10.47
CA ILE A 55 15.59 -1.66 11.76
C ILE A 55 15.04 -0.23 11.78
N VAL A 56 15.82 0.75 11.32
CA VAL A 56 15.41 2.16 11.30
C VAL A 56 14.28 2.38 10.33
N GLU A 57 14.33 1.77 9.15
CA GLU A 57 13.26 1.83 8.15
C GLU A 57 11.95 1.24 8.68
N ASN A 58 11.99 0.05 9.29
CA ASN A 58 10.80 -0.57 9.88
C ASN A 58 10.17 0.31 10.98
N LYS A 59 10.99 0.87 11.87
CA LYS A 59 10.52 1.79 12.93
C LYS A 59 9.92 3.08 12.35
N ARG A 60 10.59 3.65 11.34
CA ARG A 60 10.15 4.85 10.63
C ARG A 60 8.78 4.64 10.01
N ASP A 61 8.60 3.54 9.31
CA ASP A 61 7.37 3.22 8.58
C ASP A 61 6.21 2.90 9.55
N GLU A 62 6.50 2.27 10.69
CA GLU A 62 5.53 2.08 11.77
C GLU A 62 5.06 3.43 12.34
N ILE A 63 5.98 4.33 12.68
CA ILE A 63 5.67 5.65 13.24
C ILE A 63 4.90 6.49 12.22
N LEU A 64 5.33 6.50 10.95
CA LEU A 64 4.63 7.19 9.86
C LEU A 64 3.20 6.70 9.70
N SER A 65 2.98 5.38 9.72
CA SER A 65 1.64 4.80 9.60
C SER A 65 0.71 5.31 10.71
N ARG A 66 1.22 5.41 11.93
CA ARG A 66 0.48 5.95 13.09
C ARG A 66 0.21 7.44 12.95
N ILE A 67 1.21 8.22 12.51
CA ILE A 67 1.06 9.65 12.23
C ILE A 67 -0.01 9.89 11.15
N LEU A 68 0.00 9.12 10.05
CA LEU A 68 -0.99 9.23 8.99
C LEU A 68 -2.40 9.00 9.50
N GLN A 69 -2.58 7.97 10.33
CA GLN A 69 -3.87 7.68 10.96
C GLN A 69 -4.31 8.80 11.90
N GLU A 70 -3.42 9.27 12.78
CA GLU A 70 -3.70 10.33 13.76
C GLU A 70 -4.04 11.67 13.09
N GLN A 71 -3.27 12.05 12.07
CA GLN A 71 -3.44 13.28 11.32
C GLN A 71 -4.50 13.17 10.21
N LYS A 72 -5.08 11.98 10.02
CA LYS A 72 -6.01 11.66 8.92
C LYS A 72 -5.45 12.08 7.55
N ALA A 73 -4.16 11.85 7.35
CA ALA A 73 -3.47 12.20 6.11
C ALA A 73 -3.68 11.11 5.04
N SER A 74 -3.81 11.52 3.79
CA SER A 74 -4.03 10.63 2.64
C SER A 74 -2.73 10.10 2.04
N TRP A 75 -1.65 10.88 2.12
CA TRP A 75 -0.32 10.50 1.64
C TRP A 75 0.76 11.28 2.38
N TYR A 76 2.00 10.81 2.29
CA TYR A 76 3.20 11.50 2.77
C TYR A 76 4.29 11.54 1.69
N ARG A 77 5.22 12.50 1.82
CA ARG A 77 6.42 12.62 0.97
C ARG A 77 7.63 12.91 1.84
N LEU A 78 8.71 12.16 1.68
CA LEU A 78 10.00 12.46 2.30
C LEU A 78 10.58 13.73 1.66
N VAL A 79 10.85 14.76 2.47
CA VAL A 79 11.50 16.00 2.04
C VAL A 79 13.01 15.85 2.17
N GLY A 80 13.46 15.35 3.33
CA GLY A 80 14.88 15.12 3.60
C GLY A 80 15.18 14.39 4.90
N TYR A 81 16.43 14.01 5.11
CA TYR A 81 16.92 13.46 6.37
C TYR A 81 18.35 13.93 6.72
N CYS A 82 18.73 13.78 8.00
CA CYS A 82 20.06 14.07 8.56
C CYS A 82 20.43 12.96 9.55
N GLU A 83 21.60 12.36 9.35
CA GLU A 83 22.30 11.47 10.29
C GLU A 83 23.23 12.24 11.23
N CYS A 84 23.47 13.51 10.89
CA CYS A 84 24.19 14.47 11.70
C CYS A 84 23.42 14.81 12.99
N SER A 85 24.16 15.21 14.03
CA SER A 85 23.57 15.84 15.22
C SER A 85 23.10 17.24 14.83
N PRO A 86 21.78 17.54 14.80
CA PRO A 86 21.27 18.86 14.43
C PRO A 86 21.60 19.91 15.49
N GLU A 87 21.63 21.20 15.12
CA GLU A 87 21.81 22.26 16.12
C GLU A 87 20.50 22.63 16.80
N GLY A 88 20.53 22.79 18.12
CA GLY A 88 19.42 23.31 18.90
C GLY A 88 18.80 22.30 19.85
N ASP A 89 18.39 22.79 21.02
CA ASP A 89 17.97 21.99 22.17
C ASP A 89 16.74 21.12 21.88
N ASP A 90 15.77 21.63 21.10
CA ASP A 90 14.51 20.94 20.85
C ASP A 90 14.69 19.59 20.13
N PHE A 91 15.76 19.44 19.34
CA PHE A 91 16.05 18.18 18.65
C PHE A 91 16.55 17.09 19.60
N TYR A 92 17.05 17.45 20.79
CA TYR A 92 17.59 16.49 21.75
C TYR A 92 16.56 16.01 22.78
N GLU A 93 15.34 16.55 22.77
CA GLU A 93 14.27 16.13 23.68
C GLU A 93 13.92 14.64 23.51
N GLU A 94 13.84 13.92 24.64
CA GLU A 94 13.53 12.47 24.67
C GLU A 94 12.10 12.16 24.21
N THR A 95 11.18 13.10 24.39
CA THR A 95 9.77 13.02 23.97
C THR A 95 9.45 14.19 23.07
N GLY A 96 8.53 14.01 22.12
CA GLY A 96 8.13 15.04 21.18
C GLY A 96 6.64 15.39 21.30
N LYS A 97 5.97 15.44 20.14
CA LYS A 97 4.61 15.98 19.90
C LYS A 97 4.47 17.48 20.11
N VAL A 98 5.57 18.21 19.98
CA VAL A 98 5.60 19.67 20.03
C VAL A 98 5.71 20.28 18.63
N TRP A 99 5.35 21.55 18.51
CA TRP A 99 5.59 22.31 17.29
C TRP A 99 6.89 23.08 17.45
N ILE A 100 7.81 22.90 16.52
CA ILE A 100 9.12 23.56 16.54
C ILE A 100 9.34 24.38 15.27
N ASP A 101 10.11 25.45 15.42
CA ASP A 101 10.64 26.21 14.30
C ASP A 101 12.11 25.82 14.09
N PHE A 102 12.49 25.51 12.85
CA PHE A 102 13.88 25.25 12.49
C PHE A 102 14.17 25.65 11.04
N TRP A 103 15.45 25.69 10.69
CA TRP A 103 15.94 26.01 9.36
C TRP A 103 16.58 24.80 8.71
N THR A 104 16.46 24.74 7.38
CA THR A 104 17.08 23.69 6.58
C THR A 104 17.89 24.21 5.42
N PHE A 105 19.00 23.53 5.11
CA PHE A 105 19.78 23.77 3.89
C PHE A 105 19.79 22.54 3.01
N GLU A 106 19.55 22.72 1.71
CA GLU A 106 19.81 21.69 0.69
C GLU A 106 21.32 21.61 0.45
N THR A 107 21.83 20.39 0.27
CA THR A 107 23.26 20.08 0.16
C THR A 107 23.62 19.68 -1.27
N LYS A 108 24.91 19.76 -1.67
CA LYS A 108 25.35 19.25 -2.99
C LYS A 108 25.33 17.73 -3.09
N ASN A 109 25.33 17.02 -1.96
CA ASN A 109 25.46 15.57 -1.88
C ASN A 109 24.18 14.80 -2.26
N TYR A 110 23.38 15.38 -3.16
CA TYR A 110 22.07 14.94 -3.65
C TYR A 110 20.96 14.86 -2.57
N ARG A 111 19.73 15.11 -3.00
CA ARG A 111 18.54 14.85 -2.19
C ARG A 111 18.49 13.36 -1.85
N PRO A 112 18.16 12.99 -0.60
CA PRO A 112 17.39 13.80 0.36
C PRO A 112 18.21 14.38 1.56
N TRP A 113 19.53 14.56 1.46
CA TRP A 113 20.36 15.02 2.59
C TRP A 113 20.21 16.53 2.90
N MET A 114 19.88 16.85 4.16
CA MET A 114 19.65 18.23 4.63
C MET A 114 20.38 18.52 5.95
N ILE A 115 20.72 19.79 6.19
CA ILE A 115 21.18 20.27 7.50
C ILE A 115 19.97 20.77 8.29
N PHE A 116 19.81 20.38 9.54
CA PHE A 116 18.77 20.88 10.46
C PHE A 116 19.41 21.72 11.57
N LEU A 117 18.92 22.94 11.78
CA LEU A 117 19.37 23.78 12.89
C LEU A 117 18.29 24.74 13.38
N GLN A 118 18.34 25.12 14.65
CA GLN A 118 17.54 26.20 15.22
C GLN A 118 18.30 27.52 15.15
N ALA A 119 17.61 28.56 14.70
CA ALA A 119 18.11 29.93 14.64
C ALA A 119 16.91 30.89 14.70
N ALA A 120 17.08 32.06 15.32
CA ALA A 120 16.05 33.08 15.42
C ALA A 120 15.68 33.65 14.04
N ASP A 121 16.67 33.81 13.17
CA ASP A 121 16.50 34.33 11.81
C ASP A 121 17.45 33.67 10.79
N GLN A 122 17.30 34.09 9.54
CA GLN A 122 18.07 33.58 8.40
C GLN A 122 19.56 33.96 8.49
N GLU A 123 19.90 35.10 9.08
CA GLU A 123 21.29 35.57 9.20
C GLU A 123 22.04 34.73 10.24
N GLU A 124 21.40 34.47 11.38
CA GLU A 124 21.92 33.54 12.40
C GLU A 124 22.05 32.12 11.84
N ALA A 125 21.08 31.63 11.05
CA ALA A 125 21.19 30.32 10.39
C ALA A 125 22.43 30.20 9.50
N TYR A 126 22.79 31.26 8.77
CA TYR A 126 24.03 31.30 7.98
C TYR A 126 25.27 31.43 8.86
N GLY A 127 25.19 32.24 9.93
CA GLY A 127 26.27 32.43 10.90
C GLY A 127 26.68 31.11 11.53
N ILE A 128 25.70 30.31 11.98
CA ILE A 128 25.95 28.97 12.53
C ILE A 128 26.74 28.11 11.52
N ILE A 129 26.25 28.00 10.28
CA ILE A 129 26.94 27.22 9.21
C ILE A 129 28.37 27.70 8.93
N GLN A 130 28.58 29.01 8.91
CA GLN A 130 29.86 29.57 8.53
C GLN A 130 30.87 29.58 9.68
N GLU A 131 30.43 29.85 10.91
CA GLU A 131 31.31 30.19 12.03
C GLU A 131 31.39 29.07 13.07
N ASP A 132 30.27 28.42 13.39
CA ASP A 132 30.14 27.50 14.54
C ASP A 132 30.13 26.02 14.18
N CYS A 133 29.92 25.67 12.91
CA CYS A 133 29.80 24.27 12.53
C CYS A 133 31.10 23.49 12.55
N ASN A 134 30.97 22.21 12.92
CA ASN A 134 32.02 21.22 12.75
C ASN A 134 32.40 21.08 11.26
N GLU A 135 33.56 20.48 10.98
CA GLU A 135 34.02 20.25 9.60
C GLU A 135 32.98 19.51 8.74
N ASP A 136 32.13 18.68 9.35
CA ASP A 136 31.14 17.86 8.64
C ASP A 136 30.06 18.69 7.92
N TRP A 137 29.52 19.76 8.53
CA TRP A 137 28.46 20.53 7.84
C TRP A 137 29.01 21.41 6.72
N ARG A 138 30.25 21.89 6.85
CA ARG A 138 30.93 22.56 5.74
C ARG A 138 31.17 21.59 4.58
N ASN A 139 31.50 20.33 4.89
CA ASN A 139 31.66 19.26 3.91
C ASN A 139 30.35 18.83 3.24
N MET A 140 29.19 19.17 3.81
CA MET A 140 27.89 18.96 3.16
C MET A 140 27.62 19.96 2.01
N GLU A 141 28.40 21.04 1.89
CA GLU A 141 28.31 22.00 0.78
C GLU A 141 26.88 22.51 0.52
N PRO A 142 26.28 23.32 1.43
CA PRO A 142 24.93 23.84 1.24
C PRO A 142 24.81 24.68 -0.04
N ILE A 143 23.76 24.45 -0.84
CA ILE A 143 23.58 25.06 -2.19
C ILE A 143 22.50 26.11 -2.30
N CYS A 144 21.61 26.21 -1.32
CA CYS A 144 20.46 27.11 -1.37
C CYS A 144 20.36 28.02 -0.15
N SER A 145 19.46 28.99 -0.23
CA SER A 145 19.07 29.75 0.95
C SER A 145 18.28 28.88 1.92
N PRO A 146 18.47 29.07 3.25
CA PRO A 146 17.81 28.24 4.21
C PRO A 146 16.30 28.43 4.16
N VAL A 147 15.59 27.34 4.35
CA VAL A 147 14.12 27.30 4.39
C VAL A 147 13.71 27.17 5.85
N LYS A 148 12.86 28.09 6.33
CA LYS A 148 12.26 28.00 7.67
C LYS A 148 11.06 27.07 7.64
N TRP A 149 11.00 26.17 8.60
CA TRP A 149 9.90 25.23 8.81
C TRP A 149 9.22 25.49 10.14
N HIS A 150 7.90 25.30 10.16
CA HIS A 150 7.11 25.17 11.38
C HIS A 150 6.48 23.78 11.38
N THR A 151 7.01 22.89 12.20
CA THR A 151 6.87 21.43 12.00
C THR A 151 6.46 20.73 13.27
N TRP A 152 5.65 19.68 13.12
CA TRP A 152 5.33 18.79 14.22
C TRP A 152 6.50 17.84 14.48
N TYR A 153 7.16 17.98 15.63
CA TYR A 153 8.28 17.16 16.05
C TYR A 153 7.80 15.91 16.76
N VAL A 154 8.23 14.75 16.28
CA VAL A 154 7.89 13.43 16.81
C VAL A 154 9.17 12.65 17.05
N THR A 155 9.20 11.89 18.13
CA THR A 155 10.28 10.98 18.49
C THR A 155 9.80 9.53 18.46
N GLU A 156 10.74 8.58 18.46
CA GLU A 156 10.42 7.16 18.65
C GLU A 156 9.65 6.93 19.97
N ALA A 157 10.03 7.61 21.05
CA ALA A 157 9.42 7.46 22.39
C ALA A 157 7.94 7.86 22.42
N ASP A 158 7.51 8.78 21.55
CA ASP A 158 6.11 9.23 21.44
C ASP A 158 5.15 8.12 21.00
N TYR A 159 5.69 7.08 20.37
CA TYR A 159 4.97 5.94 19.82
C TYR A 159 5.49 4.59 20.35
N GLN A 160 6.53 4.58 21.19
CA GLN A 160 6.90 3.42 21.98
C GLN A 160 5.76 3.07 22.95
N ILE A 161 4.94 2.12 22.52
CA ILE A 161 4.11 1.33 23.40
C ILE A 161 5.12 0.51 24.22
N SER A 162 5.22 0.78 25.53
CA SER A 162 6.01 -0.08 26.43
C SER A 162 5.79 -1.53 26.01
N SER A 163 6.87 -2.26 25.75
CA SER A 163 6.81 -3.66 25.28
C SER A 163 6.01 -4.57 26.23
N GLU A 164 5.68 -4.12 27.44
CA GLU A 164 4.72 -4.75 28.36
C GLU A 164 3.24 -4.70 27.92
N SER A 165 2.89 -3.82 26.97
CA SER A 165 1.50 -3.61 26.52
C SER A 165 1.18 -4.24 25.16
N VAL A 166 2.14 -4.92 24.53
CA VAL A 166 1.88 -5.75 23.34
C VAL A 166 1.50 -7.18 23.77
N LYS A 167 0.18 -7.43 23.75
CA LYS A 167 -0.51 -8.73 23.57
C LYS A 167 -0.55 -9.74 24.73
N LYS A 168 -1.31 -9.42 25.78
CA LYS A 168 -2.30 -10.39 26.32
C LYS A 168 -3.64 -10.12 25.64
N GLN A 169 -3.90 -10.77 24.51
CA GLN A 169 -5.24 -10.75 23.92
C GLN A 169 -6.13 -11.71 24.72
N CYS A 170 -7.06 -11.16 25.51
CA CYS A 170 -8.16 -11.95 26.05
C CYS A 170 -9.13 -12.22 24.89
N VAL A 171 -9.09 -13.43 24.35
CA VAL A 171 -9.98 -13.83 23.26
C VAL A 171 -11.28 -14.32 23.89
N LYS A 172 -12.37 -13.65 23.50
CA LYS A 172 -13.73 -14.02 23.87
C LYS A 172 -14.26 -14.98 22.82
N TRP A 173 -14.48 -16.24 23.19
CA TRP A 173 -14.97 -17.26 22.26
C TRP A 173 -16.43 -17.59 22.55
N LEU A 174 -17.26 -17.51 21.50
CA LEU A 174 -18.65 -17.98 21.52
C LEU A 174 -18.77 -19.19 20.59
N THR A 175 -19.17 -20.33 21.15
CA THR A 175 -19.48 -21.52 20.35
C THR A 175 -20.99 -21.66 20.26
N MET A 176 -21.49 -21.70 19.03
CA MET A 176 -22.90 -21.93 18.74
C MET A 176 -23.07 -23.29 18.10
N ALA A 177 -24.00 -24.09 18.62
CA ALA A 177 -24.38 -25.36 18.02
C ALA A 177 -25.89 -25.35 17.78
N ALA A 178 -26.31 -25.62 16.55
CA ALA A 178 -27.70 -25.77 16.19
C ALA A 178 -27.98 -27.24 15.86
N ASN A 179 -29.08 -27.77 16.38
CA ASN A 179 -29.72 -28.94 15.80
C ASN A 179 -31.12 -28.55 15.33
N SER A 180 -31.82 -29.49 14.69
CA SER A 180 -33.12 -29.25 14.02
C SER A 180 -34.22 -28.69 14.91
N THR A 181 -34.02 -28.60 16.23
CA THR A 181 -35.03 -28.14 17.19
C THR A 181 -34.49 -27.22 18.29
N VAL A 182 -33.17 -27.14 18.46
CA VAL A 182 -32.53 -26.42 19.57
C VAL A 182 -31.25 -25.72 19.12
N PHE A 183 -31.08 -24.50 19.62
CA PHE A 183 -29.86 -23.71 19.52
C PHE A 183 -29.19 -23.64 20.89
N THR A 184 -27.92 -24.02 20.95
CA THR A 184 -27.12 -24.00 22.17
C THR A 184 -25.98 -23.02 21.99
N MET A 185 -25.84 -22.09 22.94
CA MET A 185 -24.71 -21.18 23.02
C MET A 185 -23.87 -21.52 24.24
N ASN A 186 -22.57 -21.74 24.01
CA ASN A 186 -21.58 -21.90 25.06
C ASN A 186 -20.56 -20.76 24.97
N TYR A 187 -20.23 -20.16 26.11
CA TYR A 187 -19.33 -19.02 26.18
C TYR A 187 -18.17 -19.31 27.13
N GLN A 188 -16.93 -19.06 26.68
CA GLN A 188 -15.73 -19.32 27.46
C GLN A 188 -14.69 -18.20 27.26
N PHE A 189 -13.91 -17.94 28.31
CA PHE A 189 -12.84 -16.94 28.33
C PHE A 189 -11.47 -17.63 28.33
N TYR A 190 -10.59 -17.25 27.40
CA TYR A 190 -9.23 -17.76 27.32
C TYR A 190 -8.21 -16.66 27.10
N ASN A 191 -6.99 -16.88 27.59
CA ASN A 191 -5.81 -16.20 27.07
C ASN A 191 -5.31 -17.01 25.86
N ALA A 192 -5.11 -16.35 24.72
CA ALA A 192 -4.55 -16.97 23.53
C ALA A 192 -3.13 -16.45 23.29
N PHE A 193 -2.21 -17.36 23.04
CA PHE A 193 -0.84 -17.07 22.65
C PHE A 193 -0.65 -17.43 21.17
N LEU A 194 0.06 -16.61 20.43
CA LEU A 194 0.31 -16.75 18.99
C LEU A 194 1.78 -17.09 18.73
N GLU A 195 2.21 -18.26 19.18
CA GLU A 195 3.44 -18.90 18.65
C GLU A 195 3.14 -20.40 18.48
N ASP A 196 3.19 -20.88 17.23
CA ASP A 196 3.07 -22.29 16.80
C ASP A 196 1.73 -23.03 17.02
N GLY A 197 0.62 -22.30 17.02
CA GLY A 197 -0.75 -22.86 17.07
C GLY A 197 -1.58 -22.31 18.23
N TRP A 198 -2.90 -22.55 18.19
CA TRP A 198 -3.81 -22.04 19.24
C TRP A 198 -3.66 -22.83 20.54
N GLN A 199 -2.91 -22.29 21.51
CA GLN A 199 -2.91 -22.78 22.88
C GLN A 199 -3.77 -21.87 23.76
N PHE A 200 -4.71 -22.49 24.48
CA PHE A 200 -5.67 -21.80 25.34
C PHE A 200 -5.34 -22.08 26.81
N GLU A 201 -5.14 -21.03 27.59
CA GLU A 201 -4.99 -21.13 29.04
C GLU A 201 -6.23 -20.54 29.72
N GLN A 202 -6.86 -21.34 30.60
CA GLN A 202 -8.08 -20.93 31.30
C GLN A 202 -7.73 -19.93 32.40
N ILE A 203 -8.46 -18.82 32.47
CA ILE A 203 -8.16 -17.73 33.40
C ILE A 203 -8.64 -18.11 34.80
N TYR A 204 -7.70 -18.41 35.71
CA TYR A 204 -7.97 -18.64 37.12
C TYR A 204 -7.74 -17.32 37.89
N GLN A 205 -8.82 -16.58 38.14
CA GLN A 205 -8.96 -15.44 39.06
C GLN A 205 -8.74 -13.99 38.55
N TYR A 206 -9.62 -13.12 39.10
CA TYR A 206 -9.62 -11.65 39.17
C TYR A 206 -9.96 -10.84 37.91
N HIS A 207 -11.28 -10.64 37.65
CA HIS A 207 -11.96 -9.32 37.61
C HIS A 207 -13.44 -9.48 37.20
N ASP A 208 -14.28 -9.99 38.11
CA ASP A 208 -15.71 -10.30 37.82
C ASP A 208 -16.60 -9.05 37.60
N LEU A 209 -16.14 -7.83 37.91
CA LEU A 209 -17.01 -6.64 37.87
C LEU A 209 -16.95 -5.81 36.59
N LEU A 210 -15.92 -5.97 35.74
CA LEU A 210 -15.75 -5.15 34.52
C LEU A 210 -16.20 -5.85 33.24
N LEU A 211 -16.32 -7.18 33.25
CA LEU A 211 -16.72 -7.98 32.08
C LEU A 211 -18.22 -8.30 32.03
N ASP A 212 -18.92 -8.29 33.17
CA ASP A 212 -20.36 -8.63 33.27
C ASP A 212 -21.30 -7.53 32.76
N ASN A 213 -20.89 -6.26 32.87
CA ASN A 213 -21.80 -5.12 32.64
C ASN A 213 -22.19 -4.90 31.15
N PRO A 214 -21.27 -5.01 30.17
CA PRO A 214 -21.63 -4.89 28.75
C PRO A 214 -22.45 -6.09 28.24
N MET A 215 -22.24 -7.27 28.84
CA MET A 215 -22.91 -8.50 28.42
C MET A 215 -24.33 -8.60 28.98
N LYS A 216 -24.53 -8.18 30.23
CA LYS A 216 -25.88 -8.01 30.78
C LYS A 216 -26.66 -6.98 29.96
N ALA A 217 -26.02 -5.87 29.57
CA ALA A 217 -26.64 -4.87 28.70
C ALA A 217 -27.01 -5.44 27.31
N PHE A 218 -26.11 -6.18 26.65
CA PHE A 218 -26.41 -6.85 25.38
C PHE A 218 -27.54 -7.89 25.52
N TYR A 219 -27.57 -8.64 26.61
CA TYR A 219 -28.60 -9.64 26.90
C TYR A 219 -29.97 -9.00 27.19
N GLU A 220 -30.00 -7.95 28.00
CA GLU A 220 -31.21 -7.19 28.33
C GLU A 220 -31.76 -6.44 27.11
N GLU A 221 -30.89 -5.88 26.26
CA GLU A 221 -31.26 -5.22 25.00
C GLU A 221 -31.90 -6.21 24.02
N LYS A 222 -31.27 -7.38 23.80
CA LYS A 222 -31.76 -8.37 22.83
C LYS A 222 -33.00 -9.11 23.29
N SER A 223 -33.08 -9.48 24.57
CA SER A 223 -34.29 -10.08 25.14
C SER A 223 -35.51 -9.15 25.05
N SER A 224 -35.31 -7.84 25.23
CA SER A 224 -36.34 -6.81 25.05
C SER A 224 -36.79 -6.68 23.59
N SER A 225 -35.85 -6.77 22.64
CA SER A 225 -36.15 -6.69 21.20
C SER A 225 -36.89 -7.91 20.63
N TRP A 226 -36.88 -9.03 21.36
CA TRP A 226 -37.50 -10.29 20.94
C TRP A 226 -38.82 -10.58 21.65
N GLN A 227 -39.10 -9.90 22.77
CA GLN A 227 -40.40 -9.96 23.42
C GLN A 227 -41.48 -9.32 22.54
N GLY A 228 -42.41 -10.16 22.05
CA GLY A 228 -43.52 -9.76 21.19
C GLY A 228 -43.52 -10.40 19.80
N LYS A 229 -42.41 -11.02 19.38
CA LYS A 229 -42.31 -11.73 18.08
C LYS A 229 -42.11 -13.25 18.20
N LEU A 230 -41.71 -13.76 19.38
CA LEU A 230 -41.46 -15.18 19.66
C LEU A 230 -41.91 -15.55 21.09
N GLN A 231 -42.45 -16.77 21.28
CA GLN A 231 -42.71 -17.32 22.62
C GLN A 231 -41.47 -18.06 23.13
N VAL A 232 -40.87 -17.56 24.23
CA VAL A 232 -39.68 -18.15 24.85
C VAL A 232 -40.05 -18.67 26.24
N THR A 233 -39.68 -19.91 26.57
CA THR A 233 -39.91 -20.51 27.89
C THR A 233 -38.60 -20.99 28.51
N PHE A 234 -38.41 -20.75 29.82
CA PHE A 234 -37.17 -21.05 30.54
C PHE A 234 -37.34 -22.21 31.52
N HIS A 235 -36.38 -23.15 31.54
CA HIS A 235 -36.34 -24.23 32.53
C HIS A 235 -34.93 -24.41 33.13
N PRO A 236 -34.77 -24.35 34.47
CA PRO A 236 -33.50 -24.67 35.12
C PRO A 236 -33.32 -26.19 35.24
N LYS A 237 -32.23 -26.76 34.71
CA LYS A 237 -31.87 -28.17 34.92
C LYS A 237 -30.99 -28.33 36.17
N LYS A 238 -31.42 -29.20 37.09
CA LYS A 238 -30.59 -29.79 38.17
C LYS A 238 -30.03 -31.14 37.72
N ARG A 239 -28.74 -31.42 37.98
CA ARG A 239 -28.16 -32.73 38.35
C ARG A 239 -26.66 -32.57 38.62
N HIS A 240 -26.22 -32.67 39.88
CA HIS A 240 -25.75 -33.85 40.63
C HIS A 240 -24.22 -33.99 40.59
N ILE A 241 -23.61 -33.44 41.65
CA ILE A 241 -22.18 -33.48 41.98
C ILE A 241 -21.92 -34.72 42.85
N SER A 242 -20.87 -35.48 42.55
CA SER A 242 -20.25 -36.43 43.48
C SER A 242 -18.89 -35.88 43.93
N PHE A 243 -18.67 -35.78 45.25
CA PHE A 243 -17.50 -35.15 45.86
C PHE A 243 -16.38 -36.16 46.16
N THR A 244 -15.14 -35.76 45.90
CA THR A 244 -13.99 -36.13 46.74
C THR A 244 -13.12 -34.89 46.96
N SER A 245 -13.01 -34.50 48.23
CA SER A 245 -12.24 -33.40 48.85
C SER A 245 -10.75 -33.42 48.41
N ILE A 246 -10.00 -32.32 48.23
CA ILE A 246 -9.72 -31.19 49.16
C ILE A 246 -9.29 -29.96 48.33
N THR A 247 -10.14 -28.93 48.27
CA THR A 247 -9.91 -27.48 48.52
C THR A 247 -11.07 -26.72 47.88
N ASN A 248 -11.79 -25.98 48.73
CA ASN A 248 -13.04 -25.30 48.40
C ASN A 248 -12.86 -24.22 47.32
N ASN A 249 -13.69 -24.27 46.28
CA ASN A 249 -14.30 -23.10 45.64
C ASN A 249 -15.52 -23.56 44.82
N LEU A 250 -16.65 -22.85 44.95
CA LEU A 250 -17.89 -23.08 44.21
C LEU A 250 -17.78 -22.46 42.81
N THR A 251 -18.17 -23.21 41.78
CA THR A 251 -18.36 -22.72 40.40
C THR A 251 -19.86 -22.69 40.07
N TYR A 252 -20.28 -21.63 39.37
CA TYR A 252 -21.59 -21.54 38.74
C TYR A 252 -21.38 -21.62 37.22
N GLU A 253 -21.97 -22.63 36.58
CA GLU A 253 -22.18 -22.64 35.13
C GLU A 253 -23.58 -22.09 34.85
N ASN A 254 -23.66 -21.00 34.09
CA ASN A 254 -24.93 -20.56 33.51
C ASN A 254 -25.07 -21.18 32.12
N VAL A 255 -25.90 -22.22 32.02
CA VAL A 255 -26.31 -22.81 30.74
C VAL A 255 -27.69 -22.29 30.40
N VAL A 256 -27.83 -21.62 29.25
CA VAL A 256 -29.11 -21.16 28.70
C VAL A 256 -29.39 -21.92 27.41
N GLU A 257 -30.51 -22.64 27.38
CA GLU A 257 -30.96 -23.45 26.25
C GLU A 257 -32.12 -22.72 25.56
N VAL A 258 -32.06 -22.51 24.23
CA VAL A 258 -33.10 -21.79 23.46
C VAL A 258 -33.46 -22.61 22.22
N GLY A 259 -34.75 -22.92 22.01
CA GLY A 259 -35.25 -23.62 20.82
C GLY A 259 -36.05 -22.71 19.90
N PHE A 260 -35.99 -22.95 18.58
CA PHE A 260 -36.72 -22.20 17.55
C PHE A 260 -37.47 -23.15 16.60
N ASP A 261 -38.61 -22.71 16.08
CA ASP A 261 -39.38 -23.36 15.00
C ASP A 261 -39.58 -22.33 13.88
N PHE A 262 -39.21 -22.68 12.65
CA PHE A 262 -39.15 -21.77 11.48
C PHE A 262 -40.17 -22.11 10.40
N SER A 263 -41.23 -22.83 10.73
CA SER A 263 -42.18 -23.34 9.74
C SER A 263 -43.11 -22.30 9.07
N ASN A 264 -43.03 -21.00 9.39
CA ASN A 264 -43.86 -19.95 8.76
C ASN A 264 -43.24 -18.55 8.85
N ILE A 265 -42.53 -18.07 7.81
CA ILE A 265 -42.25 -16.63 7.62
C ILE A 265 -42.28 -16.32 6.11
N GLU A 266 -43.43 -15.85 5.62
CA GLU A 266 -43.57 -15.07 4.40
C GLU A 266 -43.70 -13.59 4.82
N GLU A 267 -43.01 -12.68 4.12
CA GLU A 267 -42.97 -11.21 4.32
C GLU A 267 -41.92 -10.65 5.32
N LEU A 268 -40.87 -10.04 4.75
CA LEU A 268 -39.88 -9.21 5.44
C LEU A 268 -39.93 -7.80 4.80
N GLU A 269 -40.75 -6.90 5.34
CA GLU A 269 -40.66 -5.47 5.02
C GLU A 269 -39.85 -4.74 6.10
N THR A 270 -38.68 -4.25 5.67
CA THR A 270 -37.85 -3.18 6.26
C THR A 270 -37.16 -3.48 7.61
N ILE A 271 -35.82 -3.60 7.57
CA ILE A 271 -34.96 -3.62 8.75
C ILE A 271 -34.35 -2.23 8.95
N PHE A 272 -34.58 -1.63 10.12
CA PHE A 272 -33.93 -0.39 10.55
C PHE A 272 -32.68 -0.69 11.36
N VAL A 273 -31.53 -0.14 10.97
CA VAL A 273 -30.27 -0.22 11.73
C VAL A 273 -29.76 1.18 12.02
N ASN A 274 -29.58 1.50 13.31
CA ASN A 274 -29.00 2.76 13.75
C ASN A 274 -27.46 2.64 13.83
N ILE A 275 -26.76 3.13 12.80
CA ILE A 275 -25.33 2.86 12.55
C ILE A 275 -24.39 3.74 13.39
N THR A 276 -24.89 4.80 14.04
CA THR A 276 -24.08 5.69 14.87
C THR A 276 -23.41 4.98 16.05
N TYR A 277 -23.96 3.84 16.49
CA TYR A 277 -23.38 2.99 17.54
C TYR A 277 -22.23 2.10 17.03
N PHE A 278 -22.36 1.54 15.82
CA PHE A 278 -21.37 0.60 15.25
C PHE A 278 -20.01 1.26 14.99
N ARG A 279 -20.02 2.51 14.54
CA ARG A 279 -18.81 3.28 14.24
C ARG A 279 -18.06 3.74 15.49
N LYS A 280 -18.74 3.87 16.64
CA LYS A 280 -18.15 4.37 17.89
C LYS A 280 -17.63 3.29 18.82
N VAL A 281 -18.17 2.06 18.75
CA VAL A 281 -17.89 1.03 19.76
C VAL A 281 -17.12 -0.17 19.21
N LEU A 282 -17.30 -0.54 17.93
CA LEU A 282 -16.81 -1.83 17.42
C LEU A 282 -15.72 -1.75 16.36
N ASN A 283 -15.37 -0.55 15.89
CA ASN A 283 -14.31 -0.32 14.89
C ASN A 283 -14.36 -1.30 13.68
N TYR A 284 -15.59 -1.60 13.22
CA TYR A 284 -15.84 -2.55 12.14
C TYR A 284 -15.89 -1.82 10.80
N ASP A 285 -15.14 -2.30 9.82
CA ASP A 285 -15.24 -1.86 8.43
C ASP A 285 -16.52 -2.44 7.81
N LEU A 286 -17.42 -1.54 7.37
CA LEU A 286 -18.72 -1.88 6.78
C LEU A 286 -18.63 -2.15 5.27
N THR A 287 -17.44 -2.01 4.67
CA THR A 287 -17.22 -2.19 3.23
C THR A 287 -17.63 -3.58 2.77
N GLY A 288 -17.32 -4.63 3.54
CA GLY A 288 -17.73 -6.00 3.20
C GLY A 288 -19.24 -6.25 3.28
N LEU A 289 -19.97 -5.52 4.13
CA LEU A 289 -21.43 -5.61 4.22
C LEU A 289 -22.08 -4.87 3.04
N LEU A 290 -21.58 -3.67 2.71
CA LEU A 290 -22.07 -2.87 1.59
C LEU A 290 -21.84 -3.56 0.24
N LEU A 291 -20.70 -4.22 0.06
CA LEU A 291 -20.42 -5.00 -1.16
C LEU A 291 -21.36 -6.19 -1.32
N ARG A 292 -21.62 -6.95 -0.24
CA ARG A 292 -22.59 -8.07 -0.29
C ARG A 292 -24.03 -7.61 -0.57
N MET A 293 -24.40 -6.41 -0.11
CA MET A 293 -25.73 -5.85 -0.38
C MET A 293 -25.88 -5.43 -1.84
N LEU A 294 -24.81 -4.92 -2.46
CA LEU A 294 -24.78 -4.63 -3.90
C LEU A 294 -24.85 -5.92 -4.74
N ASP A 295 -24.18 -6.99 -4.32
CA ASP A 295 -24.27 -8.31 -4.96
C ASP A 295 -25.69 -8.91 -4.91
N GLU A 296 -26.48 -8.55 -3.91
CA GLU A 296 -27.90 -8.94 -3.80
C GLU A 296 -28.88 -7.94 -4.47
N GLY A 297 -28.35 -6.96 -5.22
CA GLY A 297 -29.16 -5.99 -5.97
C GLY A 297 -29.80 -4.90 -5.12
N ILE A 298 -29.24 -4.61 -3.95
CA ILE A 298 -29.71 -3.57 -3.02
C ILE A 298 -28.77 -2.37 -3.11
N ALA A 299 -29.27 -1.23 -3.60
CA ALA A 299 -28.55 0.03 -3.58
C ALA A 299 -28.76 0.72 -2.23
N ALA A 300 -27.68 1.22 -1.64
CA ALA A 300 -27.70 2.10 -0.49
C ALA A 300 -27.16 3.48 -0.91
N TYR A 301 -27.95 4.53 -0.76
CA TYR A 301 -27.51 5.89 -1.04
C TYR A 301 -27.83 6.85 0.09
N TRP A 302 -27.05 7.93 0.15
CA TRP A 302 -27.23 8.98 1.14
C TRP A 302 -28.29 9.97 0.65
N GLU A 303 -29.40 10.05 1.36
CA GLU A 303 -30.40 11.09 1.18
C GLU A 303 -30.17 12.16 2.26
N VAL A 304 -29.82 13.36 1.81
CA VAL A 304 -29.74 14.54 2.66
C VAL A 304 -31.06 15.28 2.55
N ASP A 305 -31.99 14.93 3.44
CA ASP A 305 -33.20 15.71 3.58
C ASP A 305 -32.82 17.04 4.25
N GLY A 306 -33.39 18.16 3.79
CA GLY A 306 -32.94 19.55 4.01
C GLY A 306 -32.92 20.07 5.46
N LYS A 307 -32.84 19.18 6.45
CA LYS A 307 -32.79 19.39 7.91
C LYS A 307 -31.51 18.83 8.55
N SER A 308 -30.42 18.64 7.79
CA SER A 308 -29.10 18.22 8.30
C SER A 308 -29.07 16.85 9.00
N GLU A 309 -30.02 15.97 8.67
CA GLU A 309 -29.94 14.55 9.03
C GLU A 309 -29.55 13.76 7.78
N GLU A 310 -28.39 13.10 7.84
CA GLU A 310 -27.96 12.15 6.81
C GLU A 310 -28.72 10.83 7.00
N LYS A 311 -29.45 10.40 5.97
CA LYS A 311 -30.14 9.11 5.96
C LYS A 311 -29.55 8.21 4.89
N ILE A 312 -29.42 6.92 5.19
CA ILE A 312 -29.11 5.91 4.17
C ILE A 312 -30.44 5.26 3.78
N VAL A 313 -30.84 5.44 2.53
CA VAL A 313 -32.02 4.80 1.95
C VAL A 313 -31.54 3.53 1.23
N MET A 314 -32.23 2.42 1.47
CA MET A 314 -31.93 1.12 0.86
C MET A 314 -33.07 0.71 -0.05
N GLU A 315 -32.79 0.57 -1.35
CA GLU A 315 -33.78 0.21 -2.38
C GLU A 315 -33.28 -0.94 -3.24
N LYS A 316 -34.19 -1.86 -3.59
CA LYS A 316 -33.89 -2.96 -4.50
C LYS A 316 -33.89 -2.43 -5.94
N LEU A 317 -32.76 -2.57 -6.63
CA LEU A 317 -32.62 -2.08 -8.00
C LEU A 317 -33.44 -2.95 -8.99
N PRO A 318 -34.09 -2.35 -10.00
CA PRO A 318 -34.70 -3.11 -11.08
C PRO A 318 -33.63 -3.78 -11.96
N ASP A 319 -33.90 -5.00 -12.42
CA ASP A 319 -33.01 -5.85 -13.24
C ASP A 319 -32.66 -5.23 -14.60
N HIS A 320 -31.71 -4.27 -14.65
CA HIS A 320 -31.07 -3.86 -15.91
C HIS A 320 -29.57 -3.64 -15.74
N ARG A 321 -28.80 -4.33 -16.59
CA ARG A 321 -27.34 -4.27 -16.70
C ARG A 321 -26.92 -2.89 -17.20
N TYR A 322 -26.10 -2.20 -16.42
CA TYR A 322 -25.35 -1.04 -16.91
C TYR A 322 -23.97 -1.51 -17.37
N GLU A 323 -23.66 -1.28 -18.65
CA GLU A 323 -22.28 -1.30 -19.13
C GLU A 323 -21.56 -0.09 -18.55
N ARG A 324 -20.50 -0.34 -17.76
CA ARG A 324 -19.63 0.68 -17.22
C ARG A 324 -18.75 1.23 -18.33
N ILE A 325 -19.24 2.23 -19.05
CA ILE A 325 -18.36 3.13 -19.82
C ILE A 325 -17.63 3.97 -18.77
N VAL A 326 -16.33 3.75 -18.62
CA VAL A 326 -15.45 4.66 -17.85
C VAL A 326 -14.94 5.71 -18.83
N PRO A 327 -15.40 6.97 -18.78
CA PRO A 327 -14.70 8.04 -19.45
C PRO A 327 -13.42 8.31 -18.65
N PHE A 328 -12.28 8.28 -19.33
CA PHE A 328 -11.02 8.80 -18.82
C PHE A 328 -11.16 10.32 -18.67
N GLU A 329 -11.61 10.79 -17.50
CA GLU A 329 -11.48 12.20 -17.16
C GLU A 329 -10.06 12.45 -16.62
N PRO A 330 -9.27 13.35 -17.24
CA PRO A 330 -8.00 13.76 -16.67
C PRO A 330 -8.29 14.46 -15.35
N THR A 331 -8.03 13.77 -14.24
CA THR A 331 -8.12 14.36 -12.91
C THR A 331 -7.16 15.55 -12.86
N SER A 332 -7.71 16.71 -12.51
CA SER A 332 -7.00 17.95 -12.27
C SER A 332 -5.89 17.75 -11.22
N GLY A 333 -4.66 17.48 -11.65
CA GLY A 333 -3.53 17.37 -10.74
C GLY A 333 -2.23 16.96 -11.43
N ASN A 334 -1.37 17.95 -11.66
CA ASN A 334 0.12 17.98 -11.69
C ASN A 334 0.94 16.70 -11.45
N THR A 335 0.61 15.56 -12.06
CA THR A 335 1.46 14.37 -11.97
C THR A 335 1.99 14.04 -13.35
N ILE A 336 3.29 14.24 -13.54
CA ILE A 336 4.04 13.63 -14.65
C ILE A 336 3.88 12.12 -14.48
N ARG A 337 3.31 11.45 -15.48
CA ARG A 337 3.11 10.00 -15.45
C ARG A 337 3.83 9.37 -16.63
N LYS A 338 4.57 8.30 -16.39
CA LYS A 338 5.09 7.46 -17.49
C LYS A 338 3.92 6.94 -18.32
N VAL A 339 4.13 6.90 -19.64
CA VAL A 339 3.12 6.41 -20.57
C VAL A 339 3.12 4.89 -20.57
N SER A 340 1.93 4.27 -20.46
CA SER A 340 1.77 2.82 -20.55
C SER A 340 1.77 2.37 -22.01
N LEU A 341 2.56 1.34 -22.35
CA LEU A 341 2.67 0.80 -23.71
C LEU A 341 2.42 -0.71 -23.70
N GLY A 342 1.70 -1.22 -24.69
CA GLY A 342 1.58 -2.66 -24.93
C GLY A 342 2.80 -3.16 -25.70
N ILE A 343 3.86 -3.59 -25.01
CA ILE A 343 5.09 -4.06 -25.66
C ILE A 343 5.02 -5.57 -25.89
N PRO A 344 5.13 -6.06 -27.14
CA PRO A 344 5.11 -7.49 -27.44
C PRO A 344 6.39 -8.20 -26.96
N SER A 345 6.37 -9.53 -26.98
CA SER A 345 7.54 -10.37 -26.67
C SER A 345 8.69 -10.16 -27.67
N GLY A 346 9.91 -10.46 -27.24
CA GLY A 346 11.12 -10.34 -28.07
C GLY A 346 11.69 -8.91 -28.14
N TYR A 347 11.26 -8.01 -27.27
CA TYR A 347 11.73 -6.63 -27.21
C TYR A 347 12.38 -6.29 -25.86
N LYS A 348 13.34 -5.38 -25.92
CA LYS A 348 14.04 -4.80 -24.78
C LYS A 348 13.75 -3.32 -24.70
N VAL A 349 13.33 -2.87 -23.52
CA VAL A 349 13.21 -1.43 -23.20
C VAL A 349 14.58 -0.95 -22.73
N VAL A 350 15.39 -0.46 -23.66
CA VAL A 350 16.77 -0.05 -23.40
C VAL A 350 16.81 1.28 -22.64
N TRP A 351 15.88 2.18 -22.92
CA TRP A 351 15.72 3.45 -22.23
C TRP A 351 14.25 3.88 -22.21
N ASN A 352 13.75 4.43 -21.10
CA ASN A 352 12.38 4.94 -20.99
C ASN A 352 12.24 6.03 -19.92
N THR A 353 12.14 7.28 -20.38
CA THR A 353 11.72 8.48 -19.64
C THR A 353 10.44 9.09 -20.22
N PHE A 354 9.79 8.40 -21.18
CA PHE A 354 8.61 8.87 -21.88
C PHE A 354 7.41 9.02 -20.93
N CYS A 355 6.94 10.26 -20.80
CA CYS A 355 5.89 10.64 -19.87
C CYS A 355 4.88 11.59 -20.51
N ASP A 356 3.65 11.56 -20.00
CA ASP A 356 2.57 12.46 -20.42
C ASP A 356 2.74 13.82 -19.77
N ILE A 357 3.27 14.76 -20.55
CA ILE A 357 3.37 16.18 -20.19
C ILE A 357 2.83 16.99 -21.36
N GLN A 358 1.66 17.60 -21.15
CA GLN A 358 1.06 18.49 -22.13
C GLN A 358 1.96 19.73 -22.35
N PRO A 359 2.43 20.02 -23.57
CA PRO A 359 3.30 21.17 -23.84
C PRO A 359 2.68 22.50 -23.38
N GLU A 360 1.38 22.69 -23.53
CA GLU A 360 0.65 23.88 -23.07
C GLU A 360 0.72 24.05 -21.55
N PHE A 361 0.77 22.95 -20.81
CA PHE A 361 0.93 22.96 -19.36
C PHE A 361 2.37 23.28 -18.96
N ALA A 362 3.35 22.67 -19.63
CA ALA A 362 4.78 22.96 -19.41
C ALA A 362 5.10 24.43 -19.68
N ARG A 363 4.54 25.02 -20.75
CA ARG A 363 4.73 26.45 -21.11
C ARG A 363 4.24 27.41 -20.04
N LYS A 364 3.30 26.99 -19.19
CA LYS A 364 2.81 27.79 -18.05
C LYS A 364 3.73 27.74 -16.82
N HIS A 365 4.74 26.86 -16.83
CA HIS A 365 5.64 26.61 -15.71
C HIS A 365 7.10 26.48 -16.20
N PRO A 366 7.67 27.56 -16.77
CA PRO A 366 9.00 27.51 -17.35
C PRO A 366 10.07 27.15 -16.32
N GLY A 367 11.05 26.37 -16.74
CA GLY A 367 12.17 25.83 -15.96
C GLY A 367 11.89 24.52 -15.23
N ASN A 368 10.63 24.09 -15.11
CA ASN A 368 10.27 22.90 -14.33
C ASN A 368 10.17 21.62 -15.17
N TYR A 369 9.76 21.75 -16.44
CA TYR A 369 9.31 20.62 -17.25
C TYR A 369 10.10 20.43 -18.55
N GLU A 370 10.86 21.44 -18.99
CA GLU A 370 11.67 21.41 -20.22
C GLU A 370 12.65 20.23 -20.24
N LYS A 371 13.17 19.84 -19.07
CA LYS A 371 14.09 18.70 -18.89
C LYS A 371 13.51 17.33 -19.29
N TYR A 372 12.20 17.22 -19.50
CA TYR A 372 11.54 15.98 -19.95
C TYR A 372 11.31 15.95 -21.47
N PHE A 373 11.53 17.07 -22.15
CA PHE A 373 11.39 17.22 -23.59
C PHE A 373 12.78 17.10 -24.24
N THR A 374 13.32 15.88 -24.24
CA THR A 374 14.68 15.58 -24.70
C THR A 374 14.72 14.75 -25.97
N GLU A 375 15.82 14.74 -26.70
CA GLU A 375 16.00 13.89 -27.90
C GLU A 375 15.91 12.37 -27.61
N ASP A 376 16.17 11.94 -26.37
CA ASP A 376 16.15 10.52 -25.98
C ASP A 376 15.11 10.25 -24.88
N THR A 377 13.84 10.07 -25.26
CA THR A 377 12.75 9.77 -24.29
C THR A 377 12.42 8.30 -24.17
N LEU A 378 12.52 7.52 -25.25
CA LEU A 378 12.26 6.09 -25.24
C LEU A 378 13.08 5.41 -26.32
N PHE A 379 13.77 4.33 -25.97
CA PHE A 379 14.51 3.49 -26.89
C PHE A 379 14.14 2.02 -26.66
N ILE A 380 13.52 1.42 -27.68
CA ILE A 380 13.12 0.01 -27.69
C ILE A 380 13.92 -0.71 -28.77
N GLN A 381 14.49 -1.85 -28.43
CA GLN A 381 15.26 -2.67 -29.35
C GLN A 381 14.66 -4.07 -29.44
N LYS A 382 14.58 -4.64 -30.65
CA LYS A 382 14.30 -6.06 -30.79
C LYS A 382 15.48 -6.86 -30.22
N MET A 383 15.23 -7.95 -29.49
CA MET A 383 16.28 -8.72 -28.80
C MET A 383 17.34 -9.30 -29.74
N ASP A 384 16.99 -9.61 -30.99
CA ASP A 384 17.93 -10.05 -32.03
C ASP A 384 18.82 -8.91 -32.57
N GLY A 385 18.61 -7.68 -32.09
CA GLY A 385 19.32 -6.49 -32.49
C GLY A 385 19.02 -6.04 -33.91
N SER A 386 18.05 -6.61 -34.63
CA SER A 386 17.80 -6.28 -36.05
C SER A 386 17.14 -4.92 -36.25
N LYS A 387 16.29 -4.51 -35.31
CA LYS A 387 15.46 -3.31 -35.39
C LYS A 387 15.49 -2.54 -34.07
N SER A 388 15.31 -1.24 -34.18
CA SER A 388 15.08 -0.37 -33.03
C SER A 388 14.03 0.71 -33.34
N LEU A 389 13.33 1.10 -32.29
CA LEU A 389 12.44 2.25 -32.23
C LEU A 389 13.04 3.25 -31.26
N ASP A 390 13.18 4.48 -31.73
CA ASP A 390 13.74 5.60 -31.01
C ASP A 390 12.70 6.72 -30.96
N LEU A 391 12.47 7.29 -29.79
CA LEU A 391 11.49 8.35 -29.57
C LEU A 391 12.18 9.51 -28.86
N GLY A 392 12.16 10.66 -29.52
CA GLY A 392 12.68 11.90 -29.01
C GLY A 392 11.68 13.03 -29.08
N TRP A 393 11.99 14.13 -28.42
CA TRP A 393 11.36 15.42 -28.64
C TRP A 393 12.23 16.23 -29.61
N SER A 394 11.71 16.45 -30.82
CA SER A 394 12.37 17.20 -31.88
C SER A 394 12.35 18.69 -31.57
N ILE A 395 13.53 19.32 -31.65
CA ILE A 395 13.90 20.60 -31.03
C ILE A 395 14.06 20.44 -29.51
N ASP A 396 15.22 19.89 -29.13
CA ASP A 396 15.58 19.59 -27.75
C ASP A 396 15.32 20.77 -26.80
N LEU A 397 14.69 20.47 -25.66
CA LEU A 397 14.32 21.42 -24.59
C LEU A 397 13.38 22.56 -25.03
N ASP A 398 12.87 22.56 -26.27
CA ASP A 398 11.95 23.58 -26.78
C ASP A 398 10.51 23.07 -26.79
N LEU A 399 9.65 23.69 -25.97
CA LEU A 399 8.24 23.32 -25.85
C LEU A 399 7.41 23.54 -27.14
N SER A 400 7.96 24.15 -28.18
CA SER A 400 7.34 24.24 -29.52
C SER A 400 7.65 23.06 -30.43
N GLY A 401 8.50 22.14 -29.96
CA GLY A 401 8.86 20.90 -30.64
C GLY A 401 7.71 19.90 -30.74
N LYS A 402 8.05 18.69 -31.18
CA LYS A 402 7.13 17.56 -31.33
C LYS A 402 7.82 16.27 -30.96
N TYR A 403 7.07 15.28 -30.51
CA TYR A 403 7.61 13.94 -30.45
C TYR A 403 7.93 13.44 -31.86
N GLN A 404 9.05 12.76 -32.00
CA GLN A 404 9.54 12.14 -33.22
C GLN A 404 9.85 10.68 -32.96
N VAL A 405 9.11 9.79 -33.61
CA VAL A 405 9.36 8.34 -33.65
C VAL A 405 10.25 8.06 -34.85
N CYS A 406 11.39 7.43 -34.62
CA CYS A 406 12.36 7.03 -35.63
C CYS A 406 12.56 5.52 -35.61
N LEU A 407 12.34 4.86 -36.75
CA LEU A 407 12.51 3.42 -36.89
C LEU A 407 13.80 3.12 -37.66
N LYS A 408 14.68 2.32 -37.07
CA LYS A 408 16.00 2.05 -37.60
C LYS A 408 16.20 0.55 -37.82
N ASN A 409 16.82 0.19 -38.94
CA ASN A 409 17.42 -1.14 -39.11
C ASN A 409 18.85 -1.04 -38.60
N ASN A 410 19.20 -1.80 -37.56
CA ASN A 410 20.53 -1.67 -36.96
C ASN A 410 21.64 -2.23 -37.87
N ALA A 411 21.27 -2.95 -38.93
CA ALA A 411 22.21 -3.44 -39.96
C ALA A 411 22.72 -2.32 -40.88
N ASP A 412 22.01 -1.19 -40.99
CA ASP A 412 22.23 -0.16 -42.02
C ASP A 412 22.85 1.15 -41.47
N GLU A 413 23.49 1.11 -40.29
CA GLU A 413 24.27 2.21 -39.68
C GLU A 413 23.76 3.64 -39.99
N GLY A 414 22.52 3.96 -39.58
CA GLY A 414 22.19 5.33 -39.13
C GLY A 414 20.93 5.98 -39.70
N GLU A 415 20.43 5.57 -40.86
CA GLU A 415 19.22 6.20 -41.44
C GLU A 415 17.93 5.55 -40.93
N ALA A 416 17.01 6.39 -40.44
CA ALA A 416 15.66 5.95 -40.13
C ALA A 416 14.93 5.62 -41.43
N TYR A 417 14.35 4.42 -41.54
CA TYR A 417 13.55 4.05 -42.70
C TYR A 417 12.10 4.52 -42.58
N HIS A 418 11.70 4.98 -41.40
CA HIS A 418 10.41 5.58 -41.12
C HIS A 418 10.56 6.59 -39.99
N GLU A 419 9.93 7.74 -40.19
CA GLU A 419 9.86 8.81 -39.22
C GLU A 419 8.41 9.29 -39.12
N TYR A 420 7.95 9.48 -37.88
CA TYR A 420 6.62 10.03 -37.59
C TYR A 420 6.75 11.12 -36.54
N GLN A 421 6.02 12.22 -36.71
CA GLN A 421 6.04 13.34 -35.76
C GLN A 421 4.64 13.78 -35.36
N SER A 422 4.44 14.01 -34.07
CA SER A 422 3.19 14.54 -33.51
C SER A 422 3.46 15.25 -32.18
N ASP A 423 2.73 16.31 -31.90
CA ASP A 423 2.65 16.94 -30.56
C ASP A 423 1.57 16.30 -29.68
N ASP A 424 0.65 15.54 -30.27
CA ASP A 424 -0.34 14.73 -29.55
C ASP A 424 0.26 13.37 -29.15
N ILE A 425 0.28 13.11 -27.84
CA ILE A 425 0.83 11.90 -27.24
C ILE A 425 0.02 10.64 -27.59
N LEU A 426 -1.28 10.74 -27.79
CA LEU A 426 -2.12 9.58 -28.14
C LEU A 426 -1.74 9.07 -29.53
N ASN A 427 -1.52 9.99 -30.47
CA ASN A 427 -1.04 9.64 -31.81
C ASN A 427 0.34 8.97 -31.77
N ILE A 428 1.23 9.40 -30.87
CA ILE A 428 2.55 8.79 -30.66
C ILE A 428 2.42 7.37 -30.10
N VAL A 429 1.55 7.17 -29.11
CA VAL A 429 1.28 5.84 -28.55
C VAL A 429 0.72 4.90 -29.61
N GLU A 430 -0.24 5.37 -30.42
CA GLU A 430 -0.82 4.60 -31.51
C GLU A 430 0.24 4.22 -32.56
N GLU A 431 1.10 5.17 -32.95
CA GLU A 431 2.18 4.93 -33.91
C GLU A 431 3.19 3.89 -33.40
N ILE A 432 3.61 4.00 -32.14
CA ILE A 432 4.52 3.05 -31.50
C ILE A 432 3.88 1.65 -31.48
N GLN A 433 2.63 1.54 -31.03
CA GLN A 433 1.94 0.25 -30.93
C GLN A 433 1.69 -0.36 -32.31
N MET A 434 1.28 0.43 -33.30
CA MET A 434 1.13 -0.03 -34.69
C MET A 434 2.47 -0.55 -35.22
N THR A 435 3.54 0.20 -35.01
CA THR A 435 4.88 -0.18 -35.45
C THR A 435 5.35 -1.50 -34.84
N LEU A 436 5.26 -1.63 -33.50
CA LEU A 436 5.64 -2.85 -32.81
C LEU A 436 4.79 -4.04 -33.29
N SER A 437 3.51 -3.81 -33.59
CA SER A 437 2.62 -4.82 -34.17
C SER A 437 3.01 -5.25 -35.58
N LEU A 438 3.57 -4.37 -36.40
CA LEU A 438 4.04 -4.71 -37.76
C LEU A 438 5.31 -5.56 -37.75
N TRP A 439 6.06 -5.53 -36.65
CA TRP A 439 7.32 -6.24 -36.51
C TRP A 439 7.20 -7.56 -35.74
N LYS A 440 5.99 -7.90 -35.30
CA LYS A 440 5.70 -9.13 -34.56
C LYS A 440 5.95 -10.38 -35.40
N GLU A 441 6.17 -11.50 -34.73
CA GLU A 441 6.24 -12.79 -35.41
C GLU A 441 4.85 -13.26 -35.85
N LYS A 442 4.79 -14.20 -36.81
CA LYS A 442 3.57 -14.52 -37.58
C LYS A 442 2.37 -15.01 -36.74
N ASP A 443 2.60 -15.35 -35.48
CA ASP A 443 1.61 -15.91 -34.55
C ASP A 443 1.47 -15.06 -33.26
N GLU A 444 2.10 -13.89 -33.20
CA GLU A 444 1.99 -13.01 -32.05
C GLU A 444 0.74 -12.11 -32.11
N PRO A 445 0.17 -11.77 -30.95
CA PRO A 445 -0.89 -10.78 -30.79
C PRO A 445 -0.45 -9.38 -31.27
N GLU A 446 -1.41 -8.54 -31.65
CA GLU A 446 -1.11 -7.13 -31.96
C GLU A 446 -0.79 -6.36 -30.66
N ALA A 447 0.19 -5.46 -30.70
CA ALA A 447 0.64 -4.69 -29.55
C ALA A 447 -0.48 -3.82 -28.93
N ASN A 448 -1.40 -3.31 -29.75
CA ASN A 448 -2.60 -2.57 -29.32
C ASN A 448 -3.61 -3.42 -28.53
N SER A 449 -3.56 -4.76 -28.69
CA SER A 449 -4.43 -5.73 -28.02
C SER A 449 -3.89 -6.17 -26.66
N LEU A 450 -2.59 -5.91 -26.42
CA LEU A 450 -1.93 -6.18 -25.16
C LEU A 450 -2.40 -5.21 -24.07
N VAL A 451 -2.33 -5.67 -22.82
CA VAL A 451 -2.46 -4.82 -21.64
C VAL A 451 -1.27 -3.86 -21.61
N PRO A 452 -1.52 -2.54 -21.63
CA PRO A 452 -0.44 -1.57 -21.63
C PRO A 452 0.16 -1.44 -20.23
N LEU A 453 1.50 -1.47 -20.16
CA LEU A 453 2.25 -1.41 -18.90
C LEU A 453 3.28 -0.26 -18.92
N ARG A 454 3.55 0.33 -17.76
CA ARG A 454 4.64 1.27 -17.51
C ARG A 454 5.92 0.50 -17.24
N ILE A 455 6.65 0.19 -18.30
CA ILE A 455 7.87 -0.62 -18.23
C ILE A 455 9.08 0.29 -18.04
N ALA A 456 9.81 0.11 -16.94
CA ALA A 456 11.01 0.88 -16.66
C ALA A 456 12.18 0.54 -17.60
N THR A 457 13.24 1.32 -17.51
CA THR A 457 14.48 1.09 -18.26
C THR A 457 15.15 -0.22 -17.86
N GLY A 458 15.65 -0.95 -18.86
CA GLY A 458 16.51 -2.14 -18.69
C GLY A 458 15.78 -3.48 -18.69
N TRP A 459 14.46 -3.50 -18.89
CA TRP A 459 13.67 -4.73 -18.94
C TRP A 459 13.65 -5.37 -20.32
N GLU A 460 13.77 -6.68 -20.33
CA GLU A 460 13.72 -7.58 -21.48
C GLU A 460 12.42 -8.40 -21.42
N ILE A 461 11.53 -8.23 -22.39
CA ILE A 461 10.20 -8.86 -22.42
C ILE A 461 10.29 -10.18 -23.18
N HIS A 462 10.43 -11.28 -22.43
CA HIS A 462 10.55 -12.62 -23.00
C HIS A 462 9.20 -13.20 -23.41
N TYR A 463 8.14 -12.84 -22.70
CA TYR A 463 6.80 -13.37 -22.95
C TYR A 463 5.74 -12.31 -22.63
N ASN A 464 4.81 -12.06 -23.55
CA ASN A 464 3.64 -11.22 -23.28
C ASN A 464 2.40 -11.68 -24.06
N GLN A 465 1.53 -12.42 -23.39
CA GLN A 465 0.21 -12.84 -23.87
C GLN A 465 -0.93 -12.23 -23.03
N TRP A 466 -0.67 -11.11 -22.38
CA TRP A 466 -1.67 -10.46 -21.54
C TRP A 466 -2.54 -9.53 -22.39
N TYR A 467 -3.77 -9.97 -22.68
CA TYR A 467 -4.71 -9.28 -23.59
C TYR A 467 -5.86 -8.60 -22.86
N LYS A 468 -6.39 -7.52 -23.46
CA LYS A 468 -7.59 -6.82 -22.97
C LYS A 468 -8.88 -7.64 -23.08
N THR A 469 -8.97 -8.57 -24.03
CA THR A 469 -10.25 -9.22 -24.38
C THR A 469 -10.10 -10.74 -24.55
N GLY A 470 -10.37 -11.48 -23.47
CA GLY A 470 -10.73 -12.89 -23.54
C GLY A 470 -9.57 -13.87 -23.34
N ARG A 471 -9.65 -14.63 -22.25
CA ARG A 471 -8.79 -15.79 -22.01
C ARG A 471 -9.46 -17.01 -22.63
N GLN A 472 -8.79 -17.71 -23.54
CA GLN A 472 -9.25 -18.99 -24.05
C GLN A 472 -8.42 -20.10 -23.41
N PHE A 473 -9.02 -20.83 -22.46
CA PHE A 473 -8.41 -22.04 -21.91
C PHE A 473 -8.72 -23.24 -22.80
N GLY A 474 -7.68 -23.83 -23.38
CA GLY A 474 -7.73 -25.19 -23.89
C GLY A 474 -7.51 -26.18 -22.75
N GLY A 475 -8.48 -26.32 -21.83
CA GLY A 475 -8.34 -27.21 -20.67
C GLY A 475 -8.71 -28.67 -20.98
N SER A 476 -7.72 -29.57 -21.01
CA SER A 476 -7.93 -31.01 -20.88
C SER A 476 -8.05 -31.39 -19.40
N SER A 477 -9.15 -32.02 -19.00
CA SER A 477 -9.46 -32.40 -17.62
C SER A 477 -8.46 -33.43 -17.06
N GLY A 478 -7.69 -33.11 -16.01
CA GLY A 478 -7.07 -34.16 -15.17
C GLY A 478 -5.82 -33.83 -14.36
N GLU A 479 -5.06 -32.79 -14.68
CA GLU A 479 -3.82 -32.43 -13.97
C GLU A 479 -3.92 -31.03 -13.36
N GLU A 480 -2.93 -30.65 -12.53
CA GLU A 480 -2.83 -29.39 -11.77
C GLU A 480 -3.58 -28.22 -12.41
N ALA A 481 -4.33 -27.44 -11.60
CA ALA A 481 -5.15 -26.32 -12.06
C ALA A 481 -4.43 -25.57 -13.19
N PRO A 482 -4.99 -25.53 -14.40
CA PRO A 482 -4.25 -25.10 -15.58
C PRO A 482 -3.72 -23.69 -15.31
N SER A 483 -2.39 -23.59 -15.29
CA SER A 483 -1.69 -22.32 -15.16
C SER A 483 -1.30 -21.86 -16.55
N GLN A 484 -1.61 -20.61 -16.85
CA GLN A 484 -1.21 -19.97 -18.09
C GLN A 484 -0.21 -18.88 -17.73
N LEU A 485 1.01 -18.98 -18.26
CA LEU A 485 1.95 -17.86 -18.26
C LEU A 485 1.32 -16.72 -19.08
N LEU A 486 1.24 -15.52 -18.52
CA LEU A 486 0.72 -14.33 -19.20
C LEU A 486 1.84 -13.35 -19.56
N PHE A 487 2.80 -13.16 -18.65
CA PHE A 487 3.85 -12.18 -18.82
C PHE A 487 5.15 -12.68 -18.18
N GLN A 488 6.27 -12.46 -18.85
CA GLN A 488 7.60 -12.70 -18.32
C GLN A 488 8.55 -11.61 -18.79
N ALA A 489 9.23 -10.98 -17.84
CA ALA A 489 10.26 -9.99 -18.11
C ALA A 489 11.49 -10.25 -17.24
N GLU A 490 12.67 -9.98 -17.78
CA GLU A 490 13.95 -10.11 -17.09
C GLU A 490 14.67 -8.76 -17.07
N LYS A 491 15.42 -8.50 -16.01
CA LYS A 491 16.36 -7.38 -15.95
C LYS A 491 17.68 -7.89 -15.40
N HIS A 492 18.70 -7.84 -16.26
CA HIS A 492 20.03 -8.38 -15.97
C HIS A 492 20.56 -7.91 -14.61
N LYS A 493 20.96 -8.88 -13.76
CA LYS A 493 21.47 -8.69 -12.38
C LYS A 493 20.43 -8.22 -11.37
N VAL A 494 19.15 -8.18 -11.75
CA VAL A 494 18.04 -7.84 -10.85
C VAL A 494 17.18 -9.07 -10.65
N GLY A 495 16.68 -9.65 -11.74
CA GLY A 495 15.85 -10.84 -11.67
C GLY A 495 14.79 -10.91 -12.77
N CYS A 496 13.93 -11.92 -12.63
CA CYS A 496 12.83 -12.22 -13.51
C CYS A 496 11.49 -11.98 -12.81
N ILE A 497 10.59 -11.23 -13.44
CA ILE A 497 9.19 -11.10 -13.05
C ILE A 497 8.34 -11.98 -13.96
N THR A 498 7.46 -12.78 -13.35
CA THR A 498 6.56 -13.68 -14.06
C THR A 498 5.12 -13.52 -13.56
N VAL A 499 4.16 -13.42 -14.46
CA VAL A 499 2.73 -13.40 -14.14
C VAL A 499 2.09 -14.67 -14.69
N TYR A 500 1.47 -15.44 -13.81
CA TYR A 500 0.61 -16.56 -14.18
C TYR A 500 -0.84 -16.21 -13.92
N TYR A 501 -1.74 -16.71 -14.76
CA TYR A 501 -3.14 -16.86 -14.40
C TYR A 501 -3.43 -18.31 -14.05
N LYS A 502 -4.17 -18.54 -12.97
CA LYS A 502 -4.54 -19.87 -12.50
C LYS A 502 -6.05 -20.01 -12.46
N ASP A 503 -6.56 -20.96 -13.23
CA ASP A 503 -7.99 -21.28 -13.28
C ASP A 503 -8.33 -22.33 -12.20
N ARG A 504 -8.59 -21.86 -10.98
CA ARG A 504 -9.10 -22.67 -9.86
C ARG A 504 -10.61 -22.45 -9.69
N GLN A 505 -11.19 -22.93 -8.59
CA GLN A 505 -12.59 -22.63 -8.23
C GLN A 505 -12.88 -21.12 -8.23
N VAL A 506 -11.89 -20.33 -7.82
CA VAL A 506 -11.87 -18.87 -7.98
C VAL A 506 -10.61 -18.54 -8.76
N PRO A 507 -10.71 -17.93 -9.95
CA PRO A 507 -9.57 -17.45 -10.70
C PRO A 507 -8.72 -16.44 -9.93
N PHE A 508 -7.41 -16.50 -10.13
CA PHE A 508 -6.49 -15.53 -9.58
C PHE A 508 -5.23 -15.44 -10.46
N TYR A 509 -4.48 -14.36 -10.25
CA TYR A 509 -3.16 -14.15 -10.82
C TYR A 509 -2.10 -14.41 -9.77
N GLU A 510 -1.00 -15.00 -10.17
CA GLU A 510 0.18 -15.19 -9.35
C GLU A 510 1.32 -14.39 -9.97
N LEU A 511 1.79 -13.37 -9.27
CA LEU A 511 2.95 -12.56 -9.62
C LEU A 511 4.15 -13.10 -8.87
N LYS A 512 5.21 -13.49 -9.59
CA LYS A 512 6.46 -13.98 -9.02
C LYS A 512 7.62 -13.07 -9.39
N PHE A 513 8.50 -12.84 -8.42
CA PHE A 513 9.82 -12.28 -8.65
C PHE A 513 10.87 -13.28 -8.22
N GLN A 514 11.88 -13.50 -9.07
CA GLN A 514 13.01 -14.39 -8.82
C GLN A 514 14.31 -13.62 -9.09
N GLU A 515 15.18 -13.51 -8.09
CA GLU A 515 16.49 -12.84 -8.22
C GLU A 515 17.50 -13.74 -8.98
N ASP A 516 18.33 -13.16 -9.85
CA ASP A 516 19.29 -13.89 -10.71
C ASP A 516 20.34 -14.68 -9.90
N ASP A 517 20.80 -14.13 -8.77
CA ASP A 517 21.95 -14.67 -8.01
C ASP A 517 21.55 -15.58 -6.83
N MET A 518 20.25 -15.75 -6.58
CA MET A 518 19.74 -16.47 -5.42
C MET A 518 18.63 -17.44 -5.83
N GLU A 519 19.01 -18.69 -6.16
CA GLU A 519 18.09 -19.79 -6.55
C GLU A 519 16.90 -19.99 -5.57
N ASN A 520 16.96 -19.43 -4.36
CA ASN A 520 15.99 -19.66 -3.30
C ASN A 520 15.08 -18.48 -2.95
N ARG A 521 15.29 -17.27 -3.50
CA ARG A 521 14.43 -16.12 -3.16
C ARG A 521 13.37 -15.91 -4.25
N ILE A 522 12.23 -16.56 -4.05
CA ILE A 522 11.03 -16.35 -4.87
C ILE A 522 10.00 -15.65 -4.01
N ILE A 523 9.52 -14.50 -4.48
CA ILE A 523 8.43 -13.75 -3.84
C ILE A 523 7.21 -13.90 -4.73
N GLY A 524 6.18 -14.53 -4.19
CA GLY A 524 4.92 -14.80 -4.89
C GLY A 524 3.77 -14.05 -4.22
N LEU A 525 3.03 -13.26 -4.99
CA LEU A 525 1.79 -12.60 -4.55
C LEU A 525 0.61 -13.11 -5.38
N GLU A 526 -0.54 -13.28 -4.72
CA GLU A 526 -1.79 -13.71 -5.36
C GLU A 526 -2.78 -12.53 -5.43
N PHE A 527 -3.40 -12.33 -6.59
CA PHE A 527 -4.34 -11.25 -6.86
C PHE A 527 -5.63 -11.78 -7.47
N HIS A 528 -6.78 -11.27 -7.04
CA HIS A 528 -8.07 -11.60 -7.66
C HIS A 528 -8.52 -10.53 -8.67
N GLU A 529 -8.02 -9.29 -8.52
CA GLU A 529 -8.35 -8.17 -9.40
C GLU A 529 -7.17 -7.83 -10.31
N GLU A 530 -7.45 -7.63 -11.60
CA GLU A 530 -6.42 -7.33 -12.61
C GLU A 530 -5.78 -5.96 -12.39
N GLU A 531 -6.56 -4.97 -11.97
CA GLU A 531 -6.08 -3.60 -11.72
C GLU A 531 -5.06 -3.54 -10.58
N GLU A 532 -5.29 -4.32 -9.51
CA GLU A 532 -4.39 -4.42 -8.36
C GLU A 532 -3.06 -5.07 -8.77
N LEU A 533 -3.13 -6.18 -9.51
CA LEU A 533 -1.96 -6.84 -10.08
C LEU A 533 -1.13 -5.88 -10.95
N ILE A 534 -1.77 -5.15 -11.87
CA ILE A 534 -1.07 -4.21 -12.76
C ILE A 534 -0.34 -3.15 -11.94
N SER A 535 -1.01 -2.59 -10.92
CA SER A 535 -0.40 -1.59 -10.05
C SER A 535 0.85 -2.12 -9.34
N VAL A 536 0.80 -3.34 -8.80
CA VAL A 536 1.94 -3.96 -8.11
C VAL A 536 3.04 -4.37 -9.09
N LEU A 537 2.69 -4.89 -10.27
CA LEU A 537 3.65 -5.24 -11.31
C LEU A 537 4.44 -4.02 -11.78
N GLU A 538 3.77 -2.92 -12.13
CA GLU A 538 4.45 -1.70 -12.58
C GLU A 538 5.36 -1.13 -11.47
N ASP A 539 4.92 -1.20 -10.22
CA ASP A 539 5.72 -0.80 -9.06
C ASP A 539 6.97 -1.69 -8.89
N TRP A 540 6.84 -3.01 -9.08
CA TRP A 540 7.99 -3.93 -9.09
C TRP A 540 8.92 -3.64 -10.26
N MET A 541 8.40 -3.41 -11.46
CA MET A 541 9.24 -3.09 -12.62
C MET A 541 10.01 -1.77 -12.43
N GLU A 542 9.42 -0.79 -11.76
CA GLU A 542 10.09 0.48 -11.46
C GLU A 542 11.16 0.34 -10.36
N HIS A 543 10.88 -0.42 -9.31
CA HIS A 543 11.67 -0.40 -8.07
C HIS A 543 12.48 -1.68 -7.77
N ALA A 544 12.34 -2.76 -8.54
CA ALA A 544 13.09 -4.01 -8.32
C ALA A 544 14.62 -3.83 -8.18
N PRO A 545 15.31 -2.85 -8.82
CA PRO A 545 16.74 -2.64 -8.58
C PRO A 545 17.10 -2.14 -7.17
N ASN A 546 16.13 -1.55 -6.46
CA ASN A 546 16.36 -0.82 -5.20
C ASN A 546 15.63 -1.42 -4.00
N ARG A 547 14.75 -2.42 -4.20
CA ARG A 547 14.00 -3.06 -3.11
C ARG A 547 14.63 -4.39 -2.72
N LEU A 548 15.57 -4.34 -1.77
CA LEU A 548 16.05 -5.54 -1.07
C LEU A 548 15.01 -6.11 -0.09
N SER A 549 13.89 -5.43 0.15
CA SER A 549 12.78 -5.86 0.98
C SER A 549 11.44 -5.61 0.28
N PHE A 550 10.74 -6.68 -0.08
CA PHE A 550 9.31 -6.60 -0.43
C PHE A 550 8.50 -6.68 0.87
N PRO A 551 7.41 -5.92 1.03
CA PRO A 551 6.46 -6.17 2.11
C PRO A 551 5.84 -7.56 1.91
N GLY A 552 5.93 -8.40 2.94
CA GLY A 552 5.35 -9.74 3.00
C GLY A 552 3.93 -9.77 3.53
#